data_AF-A0A3D3P0E4-F1
#
_entry.id   AF-A0A3D3P0E4-F1
#
_cell.length_a   1.000
_cell.length_b   1.000
_cell.length_c   1.000
_cell.angle_alpha   90.00
_cell.angle_beta   90.00
_cell.angle_gamma   90.00
#
_symmetry.space_group_name_H-M   'P 1'
#
loop_
_entity.id
_entity.type
_entity.pdbx_description
1 polymer ?
#
loop_
_entity_poly.entity_id
_entity_poly.type
_entity_poly.pdbx_seq_one_letter_code
_entity_poly.pdbx_strand_id
1 'polypeptide(L)'
;MRGYSRAYAQGNDELMLQNLARLANHQPAHWMQMGAVTASMNFERGLTSSTSRAERSFSLGSALGLTLKADERPTFNFVPLTGKEFADRMMAPISPRVFFTLFEEGWPVDLLMRLLIERIDLGDSYRSHGTLTNQPGNFSTAYLEFLQVCEAARLLQQERQLVLDISSEFSPLAEGHAVAAAPSSEDLMKAREKGLVWQKSGTGWVLGEMRERAVFRLRHGMLSAAGRNNVFSKPGLGTAAARLLVGDFFNMLESGLRLKAPDSQERSGGDGTQARLVLRSLGGVMAAAAREQEDFERILREHGGEFLERTPECQREPVLRLVWQDVPRAELLKASVRLTHAGREYMVTDRKMTDRQMCEAGSRNRDVFRLLMGLYHLVSADMEKLKFPQTLLIQ
;
A
#
# COMPACT_ATOMS: atom_id res chain seq x y z
N MET A 1 -23.87 -5.55 22.99
CA MET A 1 -23.33 -5.59 21.61
C MET A 1 -22.64 -4.30 21.14
N ARG A 2 -23.21 -3.08 21.31
CA ARG A 2 -22.55 -1.82 20.86
C ARG A 2 -21.21 -1.48 21.52
N GLY A 3 -20.99 -1.89 22.78
CA GLY A 3 -19.70 -1.71 23.47
C GLY A 3 -18.61 -2.66 22.96
N TYR A 4 -19.01 -3.89 22.61
CA TYR A 4 -18.12 -4.93 22.12
C TYR A 4 -17.47 -4.57 20.78
N SER A 5 -18.27 -4.20 19.77
CA SER A 5 -17.72 -3.86 18.44
C SER A 5 -16.78 -2.67 18.48
N ARG A 6 -17.05 -1.71 19.38
CA ARG A 6 -16.19 -0.54 19.61
C ARG A 6 -14.88 -0.94 20.29
N ALA A 7 -14.93 -1.76 21.33
CA ALA A 7 -13.73 -2.22 22.03
C ALA A 7 -12.85 -3.10 21.12
N TYR A 8 -13.47 -3.95 20.28
CA TYR A 8 -12.79 -4.75 19.27
C TYR A 8 -12.05 -3.87 18.24
N ALA A 9 -12.76 -2.90 17.65
CA ALA A 9 -12.17 -1.98 16.67
C ALA A 9 -11.02 -1.17 17.29
N GLN A 10 -11.22 -0.65 18.49
CA GLN A 10 -10.20 0.11 19.21
C GLN A 10 -8.94 -0.72 19.49
N GLY A 11 -9.09 -1.98 19.91
CA GLY A 11 -7.95 -2.87 20.15
C GLY A 11 -7.12 -3.11 18.88
N ASN A 12 -7.79 -3.36 17.75
CA ASN A 12 -7.10 -3.54 16.46
C ASN A 12 -6.40 -2.26 16.00
N ASP A 13 -7.04 -1.10 16.13
CA ASP A 13 -6.46 0.20 15.79
C ASP A 13 -5.22 0.50 16.66
N GLU A 14 -5.29 0.22 17.97
CA GLU A 14 -4.16 0.41 18.89
C GLU A 14 -2.98 -0.51 18.54
N LEU A 15 -3.24 -1.78 18.18
CA LEU A 15 -2.18 -2.70 17.73
C LEU A 15 -1.52 -2.25 16.44
N MET A 16 -2.31 -1.80 15.46
CA MET A 16 -1.78 -1.28 14.22
C MET A 16 -0.92 -0.04 14.47
N LEU A 17 -1.43 0.93 15.22
CA LEU A 17 -0.68 2.13 15.56
C LEU A 17 0.60 1.79 16.34
N GLN A 18 0.56 0.78 17.22
CA GLN A 18 1.73 0.34 17.98
C GLN A 18 2.80 -0.27 17.07
N ASN A 19 2.39 -1.03 16.05
CA ASN A 19 3.31 -1.58 15.05
C ASN A 19 3.89 -0.50 14.15
N LEU A 20 3.08 0.48 13.71
CA LEU A 20 3.58 1.63 12.97
C LEU A 20 4.57 2.46 13.79
N ALA A 21 4.29 2.69 15.08
CA ALA A 21 5.21 3.39 15.98
C ALA A 21 6.54 2.62 16.15
N ARG A 22 6.49 1.29 16.26
CA ARG A 22 7.71 0.45 16.29
C ARG A 22 8.52 0.57 15.01
N LEU A 23 7.87 0.44 13.85
CA LEU A 23 8.53 0.54 12.55
C LEU A 23 9.15 1.93 12.33
N ALA A 24 8.47 3.00 12.76
CA ALA A 24 9.01 4.36 12.74
C ALA A 24 10.28 4.49 13.60
N ASN A 25 10.40 3.73 14.69
CA ASN A 25 11.58 3.70 15.56
C ASN A 25 12.57 2.58 15.20
N HIS A 26 12.51 2.02 13.97
CA HIS A 26 13.37 0.93 13.53
C HIS A 26 13.29 -0.34 14.39
N GLN A 27 12.16 -0.55 15.07
CA GLN A 27 11.90 -1.73 15.89
C GLN A 27 11.04 -2.73 15.12
N PRO A 28 11.19 -4.05 15.41
CA PRO A 28 10.35 -5.06 14.79
C PRO A 28 8.87 -4.89 15.19
N ALA A 29 8.00 -5.00 14.20
CA ALA A 29 6.56 -5.09 14.42
C ALA A 29 6.17 -6.48 14.97
N HIS A 30 5.15 -6.52 15.82
CA HIS A 30 4.57 -7.77 16.31
C HIS A 30 3.12 -7.85 15.86
N TRP A 31 2.90 -8.61 14.79
CA TRP A 31 1.58 -8.82 14.22
C TRP A 31 0.81 -9.84 15.04
N MET A 32 -0.39 -9.48 15.46
CA MET A 32 -1.25 -10.30 16.30
C MET A 32 -2.64 -10.32 15.71
N GLN A 33 -3.23 -11.51 15.66
CA GLN A 33 -4.63 -11.68 15.32
C GLN A 33 -5.45 -11.78 16.60
N MET A 34 -6.52 -11.02 16.70
CA MET A 34 -7.45 -11.17 17.81
C MET A 34 -8.26 -12.47 17.62
N GLY A 35 -8.18 -13.39 18.59
CA GLY A 35 -8.91 -14.65 18.61
C GLY A 35 -10.37 -14.51 19.08
N ALA A 36 -11.10 -15.63 19.12
CA ALA A 36 -12.49 -15.67 19.57
C ALA A 36 -12.61 -15.16 21.02
N VAL A 37 -13.62 -14.33 21.27
CA VAL A 37 -13.80 -13.65 22.56
C VAL A 37 -14.56 -14.56 23.52
N THR A 38 -13.96 -14.87 24.66
CA THR A 38 -14.62 -15.53 25.79
C THR A 38 -15.02 -14.48 26.82
N ALA A 39 -16.33 -14.21 26.96
CA ALA A 39 -16.84 -13.38 28.05
C ALA A 39 -16.88 -14.22 29.33
N SER A 40 -15.85 -14.12 30.19
CA SER A 40 -15.90 -14.72 31.53
C SER A 40 -16.60 -13.77 32.49
N MET A 41 -17.84 -14.09 32.89
CA MET A 41 -18.51 -13.43 34.02
C MET A 41 -17.89 -13.94 35.32
N ASN A 42 -16.92 -13.20 35.87
CA ASN A 42 -16.44 -13.47 37.24
C ASN A 42 -17.43 -12.88 38.24
N PHE A 43 -18.31 -13.71 38.79
CA PHE A 43 -19.12 -13.34 39.96
C PHE A 43 -18.34 -13.69 41.23
N GLU A 44 -17.33 -12.90 41.56
CA GLU A 44 -16.63 -13.03 42.85
C GLU A 44 -17.45 -12.38 43.96
N ARG A 45 -18.25 -13.20 44.66
CA ARG A 45 -18.84 -12.81 45.95
C ARG A 45 -17.94 -13.30 47.08
N GLY A 46 -16.75 -12.69 47.19
CA GLY A 46 -15.80 -12.93 48.26
C GLY A 46 -15.88 -11.85 49.33
N LEU A 47 -16.45 -12.15 50.49
CA LEU A 47 -16.22 -11.36 51.70
C LEU A 47 -15.01 -11.99 52.41
N THR A 48 -13.82 -11.40 52.23
CA THR A 48 -12.63 -11.81 53.00
C THR A 48 -11.82 -10.59 53.41
N SER A 49 -11.74 -10.37 54.73
CA SER A 49 -10.73 -9.54 55.37
C SER A 49 -9.48 -10.38 55.63
N SER A 50 -8.36 -10.08 54.98
CA SER A 50 -7.03 -10.35 55.55
C SER A 50 -5.93 -9.76 54.67
N THR A 51 -5.03 -9.06 55.35
CA THR A 51 -3.75 -8.53 54.90
C THR A 51 -2.76 -9.62 54.48
N SER A 52 -2.21 -9.55 53.27
CA SER A 52 -0.84 -9.99 52.96
C SER A 52 -0.34 -9.44 51.61
N ARG A 53 0.98 -9.22 51.56
CA ARG A 53 1.76 -8.56 50.51
C ARG A 53 1.67 -9.32 49.18
N ALA A 54 1.30 -8.63 48.11
CA ALA A 54 1.30 -9.16 46.75
C ALA A 54 2.60 -8.76 46.01
N GLU A 55 3.32 -9.77 45.54
CA GLU A 55 4.41 -9.65 44.59
C GLU A 55 3.89 -9.11 43.24
N ARG A 56 4.69 -8.24 42.63
CA ARG A 56 4.33 -7.45 41.45
C ARG A 56 4.26 -8.33 40.20
N SER A 57 3.06 -8.74 39.82
CA SER A 57 2.73 -9.10 38.44
C SER A 57 2.46 -7.82 37.64
N PHE A 58 3.16 -7.67 36.51
CA PHE A 58 3.07 -6.51 35.64
C PHE A 58 1.73 -6.53 34.87
N SER A 59 0.76 -5.71 35.31
CA SER A 59 -0.47 -5.45 34.55
C SER A 59 -0.35 -4.12 33.81
N LEU A 60 -0.62 -4.15 32.50
CA LEU A 60 -0.60 -3.00 31.59
C LEU A 60 -1.84 -2.11 31.82
N GLY A 61 -1.98 -1.55 33.03
CA GLY A 61 -3.22 -0.91 33.48
C GLY A 61 -3.07 0.32 34.39
N SER A 62 -1.88 0.90 34.54
CA SER A 62 -1.69 2.06 35.43
C SER A 62 -1.09 3.27 34.71
N ALA A 63 -1.93 4.02 33.98
CA ALA A 63 -1.62 5.39 33.57
C ALA A 63 -2.83 6.35 33.48
N LEU A 64 -4.06 5.91 33.76
CA LEU A 64 -5.24 6.79 33.70
C LEU A 64 -6.11 6.57 34.94
N GLY A 65 -5.92 7.43 35.93
CA GLY A 65 -6.81 7.55 37.08
C GLY A 65 -8.18 8.03 36.62
N LEU A 66 -9.11 7.09 36.49
CA LEU A 66 -10.55 7.33 36.37
C LEU A 66 -11.27 6.05 36.82
N THR A 67 -11.50 5.96 38.12
CA THR A 67 -12.45 5.02 38.70
C THR A 67 -13.85 5.57 38.43
N LEU A 68 -14.66 4.88 37.63
CA LEU A 68 -16.13 4.83 37.75
C LEU A 68 -16.73 3.79 36.78
N LYS A 69 -17.45 2.84 37.41
CA LYS A 69 -18.61 2.04 36.93
C LYS A 69 -18.34 0.83 36.02
N ALA A 70 -18.42 -0.34 36.65
CA ALA A 70 -18.93 -1.63 36.14
C ALA A 70 -18.88 -1.82 34.62
N ASP A 71 -17.67 -1.95 34.07
CA ASP A 71 -17.46 -2.39 32.70
C ASP A 71 -17.23 -3.90 32.71
N GLU A 72 -18.15 -4.65 32.09
CA GLU A 72 -17.82 -5.94 31.48
C GLU A 72 -16.67 -5.68 30.50
N ARG A 73 -15.42 -5.82 30.93
CA ARG A 73 -14.27 -5.72 30.03
C ARG A 73 -14.12 -7.06 29.32
N PRO A 74 -14.51 -7.18 28.03
CA PRO A 74 -14.25 -8.42 27.30
C PRO A 74 -12.74 -8.65 27.28
N THR A 75 -12.29 -9.80 27.76
CA THR A 75 -10.90 -10.21 27.60
C THR A 75 -10.71 -10.64 26.16
N PHE A 76 -9.93 -9.88 25.41
CA PHE A 76 -9.56 -10.25 24.05
C PHE A 76 -8.31 -11.14 24.11
N ASN A 77 -8.39 -12.33 23.51
CA ASN A 77 -7.21 -13.16 23.32
C ASN A 77 -6.51 -12.73 22.03
N PHE A 78 -5.21 -12.44 22.09
CA PHE A 78 -4.41 -12.13 20.90
C PHE A 78 -3.47 -13.28 20.61
N VAL A 79 -3.60 -13.86 19.43
CA VAL A 79 -2.76 -14.94 18.95
C VAL A 79 -1.69 -14.33 18.06
N PRO A 80 -0.39 -14.51 18.37
CA PRO A 80 0.67 -13.97 17.52
C PRO A 80 0.60 -14.62 16.14
N LEU A 81 0.69 -13.81 15.09
CA LEU A 81 0.84 -14.30 13.73
C LEU A 81 2.32 -14.67 13.54
N THR A 82 2.61 -15.95 13.73
CA THR A 82 3.96 -16.53 13.58
C THR A 82 3.92 -17.67 12.57
N GLY A 83 5.11 -18.05 12.07
CA GLY A 83 5.26 -19.13 11.10
C GLY A 83 5.75 -18.64 9.73
N LYS A 84 6.19 -19.61 8.92
CA LYS A 84 6.78 -19.36 7.60
C LYS A 84 5.77 -18.73 6.65
N GLU A 85 4.53 -19.21 6.66
CA GLU A 85 3.48 -18.77 5.74
C GLU A 85 3.10 -17.30 5.93
N PHE A 86 3.08 -16.83 7.19
CA PHE A 86 2.84 -15.41 7.48
C PHE A 86 4.02 -14.55 7.03
N ALA A 87 5.26 -14.99 7.31
CA ALA A 87 6.46 -14.29 6.89
C ALA A 87 6.54 -14.19 5.36
N ASP A 88 6.31 -15.30 4.66
CA ASP A 88 6.31 -15.38 3.20
C ASP A 88 5.26 -14.42 2.61
N ARG A 89 4.05 -14.34 3.18
CA ARG A 89 3.01 -13.40 2.72
C ARG A 89 3.32 -11.94 3.04
N MET A 90 3.95 -11.65 4.18
CA MET A 90 4.36 -10.29 4.53
C MET A 90 5.48 -9.77 3.62
N MET A 91 6.34 -10.68 3.14
CA MET A 91 7.45 -10.38 2.23
C MET A 91 7.03 -10.47 0.76
N ALA A 92 5.99 -11.23 0.44
CA ALA A 92 5.46 -11.31 -0.91
C ALA A 92 4.90 -9.95 -1.36
N PRO A 93 5.11 -9.58 -2.62
CA PRO A 93 4.56 -8.35 -3.16
C PRO A 93 3.04 -8.35 -3.17
N ILE A 94 2.46 -7.17 -2.99
CA ILE A 94 1.02 -6.99 -3.09
C ILE A 94 0.55 -7.32 -4.50
N SER A 95 -0.55 -8.07 -4.60
CA SER A 95 -1.14 -8.41 -5.89
C SER A 95 -1.56 -7.15 -6.64
N PRO A 96 -1.27 -7.02 -7.95
CA PRO A 96 -1.78 -5.94 -8.80
C PRO A 96 -3.31 -5.76 -8.72
N ARG A 97 -4.04 -6.83 -8.41
CA ARG A 97 -5.49 -6.80 -8.25
C ARG A 97 -5.94 -5.93 -7.07
N VAL A 98 -5.15 -5.85 -6.00
CA VAL A 98 -5.43 -4.97 -4.86
C VAL A 98 -5.37 -3.52 -5.31
N PHE A 99 -4.31 -3.15 -6.02
CA PHE A 99 -4.19 -1.82 -6.62
C PHE A 99 -5.40 -1.51 -7.51
N PHE A 100 -5.74 -2.45 -8.41
CA PHE A 100 -6.87 -2.31 -9.33
C PHE A 100 -8.19 -2.05 -8.61
N THR A 101 -8.48 -2.86 -7.60
CA THR A 101 -9.73 -2.77 -6.84
C THR A 101 -9.84 -1.41 -6.14
N LEU A 102 -8.76 -0.95 -5.50
CA LEU A 102 -8.74 0.35 -4.83
C LEU A 102 -8.87 1.51 -5.82
N PHE A 103 -8.25 1.41 -6.99
CA PHE A 103 -8.37 2.44 -8.03
C PHE A 103 -9.83 2.56 -8.53
N GLU A 104 -10.49 1.43 -8.80
CA GLU A 104 -11.90 1.39 -9.21
C GLU A 104 -12.86 1.86 -8.11
N GLU A 105 -12.53 1.62 -6.84
CA GLU A 105 -13.26 2.18 -5.68
C GLU A 105 -13.11 3.71 -5.55
N GLY A 106 -12.27 4.34 -6.37
CA GLY A 106 -12.09 5.79 -6.40
C GLY A 106 -11.02 6.32 -5.46
N TRP A 107 -10.13 5.46 -4.93
CA TRP A 107 -9.01 5.92 -4.12
C TRP A 107 -8.08 6.85 -4.94
N PRO A 108 -7.53 7.92 -4.33
CA PRO A 108 -6.59 8.80 -5.01
C PRO A 108 -5.37 8.01 -5.50
N VAL A 109 -5.11 8.08 -6.81
CA VAL A 109 -4.05 7.28 -7.43
C VAL A 109 -2.66 7.67 -6.94
N ASP A 110 -2.42 8.93 -6.61
CA ASP A 110 -1.17 9.39 -5.99
C ASP A 110 -0.93 8.71 -4.64
N LEU A 111 -1.97 8.56 -3.81
CA LEU A 111 -1.87 7.82 -2.54
C LEU A 111 -1.57 6.35 -2.78
N LEU A 112 -2.25 5.72 -3.73
CA LEU A 112 -2.00 4.31 -4.06
C LEU A 112 -0.58 4.12 -4.60
N MET A 113 -0.09 5.01 -5.45
CA MET A 113 1.27 4.95 -5.98
C MET A 113 2.30 5.15 -4.86
N ARG A 114 2.17 6.20 -4.05
CA ARG A 114 3.09 6.48 -2.93
C ARG A 114 3.11 5.37 -1.89
N LEU A 115 1.99 4.70 -1.65
CA LEU A 115 1.90 3.64 -0.66
C LEU A 115 2.34 2.29 -1.22
N LEU A 116 1.79 1.88 -2.37
CA LEU A 116 1.89 0.52 -2.89
C LEU A 116 3.04 0.32 -3.89
N ILE A 117 3.54 1.36 -4.53
CA ILE A 117 4.60 1.23 -5.55
C ILE A 117 5.95 1.50 -4.89
N GLU A 118 6.89 0.58 -5.10
CA GLU A 118 8.28 0.71 -4.67
C GLU A 118 9.09 1.54 -5.68
N ARG A 119 8.89 1.28 -6.97
CA ARG A 119 9.58 1.96 -8.05
C ARG A 119 8.84 1.84 -9.38
N ILE A 120 9.21 2.71 -10.31
CA ILE A 120 8.76 2.71 -11.69
C ILE A 120 9.97 2.47 -12.57
N ASP A 121 9.98 1.32 -13.24
CA ASP A 121 11.00 1.00 -14.24
C ASP A 121 10.52 1.58 -15.57
N LEU A 122 11.18 2.60 -16.12
CA LEU A 122 10.67 3.32 -17.29
C LEU A 122 10.93 2.59 -18.62
N GLY A 123 11.76 1.55 -18.62
CA GLY A 123 12.10 0.78 -19.82
C GLY A 123 13.12 1.49 -20.73
N ASP A 124 13.62 0.75 -21.72
CA ASP A 124 14.74 1.19 -22.57
C ASP A 124 14.45 2.41 -23.46
N SER A 125 13.18 2.64 -23.81
CA SER A 125 12.77 3.80 -24.60
C SER A 125 12.90 5.14 -23.85
N TYR A 126 13.04 5.10 -22.52
CA TYR A 126 12.98 6.28 -21.65
C TYR A 126 14.21 6.36 -20.72
N ARG A 127 15.37 5.89 -21.21
CA ARG A 127 16.63 5.76 -20.46
C ARG A 127 17.15 7.04 -19.82
N SER A 128 16.70 8.21 -20.24
CA SER A 128 17.07 9.51 -19.66
C SER A 128 16.81 9.60 -18.15
N HIS A 129 15.77 8.91 -17.66
CA HIS A 129 15.34 8.96 -16.26
C HIS A 129 15.64 7.67 -15.48
N GLY A 130 15.94 6.56 -16.17
CA GLY A 130 16.26 5.28 -15.53
C GLY A 130 15.08 4.69 -14.73
N THR A 131 15.29 4.48 -13.43
CA THR A 131 14.30 3.90 -12.51
C THR A 131 13.89 4.94 -11.48
N LEU A 132 12.59 5.25 -11.40
CA LEU A 132 12.06 6.18 -10.41
C LEU A 132 11.81 5.43 -9.10
N THR A 133 12.50 5.79 -8.02
CA THR A 133 12.42 5.06 -6.75
C THR A 133 11.58 5.82 -5.74
N ASN A 134 10.61 5.13 -5.13
CA ASN A 134 9.82 5.67 -4.03
C ASN A 134 10.56 5.45 -2.70
N GLN A 135 11.68 6.14 -2.50
CA GLN A 135 12.52 5.98 -1.30
C GLN A 135 12.92 7.34 -0.75
N PRO A 136 12.06 7.99 0.08
CA PRO A 136 12.39 9.28 0.69
C PRO A 136 13.63 9.21 1.60
N GLY A 137 13.94 8.02 2.12
CA GLY A 137 15.18 7.70 2.84
C GLY A 137 16.47 8.09 2.11
N ASN A 138 16.47 8.04 0.78
CA ASN A 138 17.58 8.38 -0.10
C ASN A 138 17.15 9.53 -1.03
N PHE A 139 17.25 10.76 -0.53
CA PHE A 139 16.84 11.94 -1.28
C PHE A 139 17.60 12.01 -2.61
N SER A 140 16.86 11.95 -3.72
CA SER A 140 17.43 11.81 -5.05
C SER A 140 16.49 12.39 -6.10
N THR A 141 17.04 12.69 -7.28
CA THR A 141 16.24 13.07 -8.44
C THR A 141 15.18 12.03 -8.78
N ALA A 142 15.50 10.72 -8.71
CA ALA A 142 14.55 9.64 -8.96
C ALA A 142 13.33 9.69 -8.04
N TYR A 143 13.52 10.07 -6.76
CA TYR A 143 12.43 10.24 -5.81
C TYR A 143 11.57 11.48 -6.11
N LEU A 144 12.19 12.61 -6.45
CA LEU A 144 11.45 13.82 -6.88
C LEU A 144 10.61 13.57 -8.13
N GLU A 145 11.20 12.88 -9.12
CA GLU A 145 10.53 12.48 -10.35
C GLU A 145 9.37 11.52 -10.07
N PHE A 146 9.53 10.58 -9.13
CA PHE A 146 8.44 9.72 -8.67
C PHE A 146 7.25 10.54 -8.12
N LEU A 147 7.50 11.56 -7.29
CA LEU A 147 6.45 12.44 -6.77
C LEU A 147 5.77 13.26 -7.88
N GLN A 148 6.53 13.73 -8.87
CA GLN A 148 5.99 14.44 -10.04
C GLN A 148 5.07 13.55 -10.86
N VAL A 149 5.44 12.27 -11.07
CA VAL A 149 4.58 11.28 -11.74
C VAL A 149 3.32 11.00 -10.92
N CYS A 150 3.41 10.91 -9.59
CA CYS A 150 2.23 10.75 -8.73
C CYS A 150 1.23 11.92 -8.90
N GLU A 151 1.73 13.15 -8.93
CA GLU A 151 0.89 14.33 -9.16
C GLU A 151 0.25 14.31 -10.55
N ALA A 152 1.03 14.01 -11.59
CA ALA A 152 0.51 13.90 -12.95
C ALA A 152 -0.60 12.84 -13.04
N ALA A 153 -0.39 11.67 -12.44
CA ALA A 153 -1.41 10.61 -12.38
C ALA A 153 -2.68 11.07 -11.66
N ARG A 154 -2.54 11.81 -10.55
CA ARG A 154 -3.68 12.36 -9.79
C ARG A 154 -4.50 13.34 -10.61
N LEU A 155 -3.85 14.25 -11.31
CA LEU A 155 -4.51 15.21 -12.20
C LEU A 155 -5.27 14.49 -13.32
N LEU A 156 -4.65 13.49 -13.95
CA LEU A 156 -5.30 12.68 -14.97
C LEU A 156 -6.49 11.88 -14.42
N GLN A 157 -6.41 11.38 -13.19
CA GLN A 157 -7.53 10.69 -12.54
C GLN A 157 -8.70 11.64 -12.28
N GLN A 158 -8.43 12.86 -11.76
CA GLN A 158 -9.46 13.88 -11.50
C GLN A 158 -10.19 14.31 -12.78
N GLU A 159 -9.46 14.43 -13.88
CA GLU A 159 -9.99 14.73 -15.22
C GLU A 159 -10.59 13.50 -15.94
N ARG A 160 -10.66 12.35 -15.25
CA ARG A 160 -11.14 11.06 -15.76
C ARG A 160 -10.40 10.58 -17.02
N GLN A 161 -9.17 11.05 -17.23
CA GLN A 161 -8.31 10.65 -18.36
C GLN A 161 -7.54 9.38 -18.07
N LEU A 162 -7.17 9.13 -16.80
CA LEU A 162 -6.51 7.90 -16.41
C LEU A 162 -7.53 6.77 -16.23
N VAL A 163 -7.31 5.65 -16.91
CA VAL A 163 -8.13 4.44 -16.83
C VAL A 163 -7.22 3.25 -16.54
N LEU A 164 -7.73 2.29 -15.80
CA LEU A 164 -7.07 1.01 -15.58
C LEU A 164 -7.83 -0.08 -16.33
N ASP A 165 -7.15 -0.78 -17.22
CA ASP A 165 -7.71 -1.77 -18.14
C ASP A 165 -7.09 -3.14 -17.89
N ILE A 166 -7.80 -4.20 -18.27
CA ILE A 166 -7.27 -5.57 -18.25
C ILE A 166 -6.89 -5.95 -19.67
N SER A 167 -5.59 -5.97 -19.95
CA SER A 167 -5.07 -6.40 -21.23
C SER A 167 -4.73 -7.89 -21.17
N SER A 168 -5.30 -8.68 -22.08
CA SER A 168 -4.85 -10.06 -22.31
C SER A 168 -3.59 -10.04 -23.16
N GLU A 169 -2.51 -10.61 -22.67
CA GLU A 169 -1.22 -10.68 -23.37
C GLU A 169 -0.72 -12.13 -23.41
N PHE A 170 -0.17 -12.52 -24.55
CA PHE A 170 0.46 -13.81 -24.71
C PHE A 170 1.83 -13.84 -24.01
N SER A 171 2.02 -14.80 -23.13
CA SER A 171 3.27 -15.08 -22.44
C SER A 171 3.81 -16.44 -22.89
N PRO A 172 4.94 -16.51 -23.62
CA PRO A 172 5.49 -17.78 -24.08
C PRO A 172 5.96 -18.65 -22.89
N LEU A 173 5.80 -19.97 -22.99
CA LEU A 173 6.32 -20.91 -21.98
C LEU A 173 7.85 -21.06 -22.05
N ALA A 174 8.42 -20.92 -23.26
CA ALA A 174 9.85 -20.97 -23.50
C ALA A 174 10.21 -19.97 -24.60
N GLU A 175 11.07 -19.00 -24.28
CA GLU A 175 11.59 -18.04 -25.25
C GLU A 175 12.43 -18.73 -26.33
N GLY A 176 12.32 -18.25 -27.57
CA GLY A 176 13.11 -18.76 -28.71
C GLY A 176 12.69 -20.15 -29.24
N HIS A 177 11.73 -20.82 -28.62
CA HIS A 177 11.25 -22.13 -29.06
C HIS A 177 10.01 -21.98 -29.96
N ALA A 178 10.24 -21.54 -31.20
CA ALA A 178 9.20 -21.47 -32.22
C ALA A 178 9.21 -22.73 -33.07
N VAL A 179 8.06 -23.38 -33.21
CA VAL A 179 7.87 -24.53 -34.10
C VAL A 179 7.47 -24.00 -35.47
N ALA A 180 8.19 -24.41 -36.53
CA ALA A 180 7.91 -23.93 -37.89
C ALA A 180 6.57 -24.46 -38.43
N ALA A 181 6.22 -25.70 -38.10
CA ALA A 181 4.95 -26.31 -38.50
C ALA A 181 3.78 -25.73 -37.68
N ALA A 182 2.64 -25.53 -38.35
CA ALA A 182 1.41 -25.14 -37.67
C ALA A 182 0.94 -26.27 -36.74
N PRO A 183 0.46 -25.94 -35.52
CA PRO A 183 -0.03 -26.93 -34.58
C PRO A 183 -1.22 -27.69 -35.15
N SER A 184 -1.26 -29.00 -34.93
CA SER A 184 -2.39 -29.84 -35.33
C SER A 184 -3.63 -29.57 -34.46
N SER A 185 -4.78 -30.09 -34.87
CA SER A 185 -6.00 -30.04 -34.05
C SER A 185 -5.82 -30.74 -32.70
N GLU A 186 -5.04 -31.82 -32.64
CA GLU A 186 -4.68 -32.51 -31.39
C GLU A 186 -3.82 -31.62 -30.47
N ASP A 187 -2.85 -30.90 -31.04
CA ASP A 187 -1.97 -30.00 -30.28
C ASP A 187 -2.73 -28.79 -29.70
N LEU A 188 -3.70 -28.25 -30.46
CA LEU A 188 -4.57 -27.17 -29.99
C LEU A 188 -5.44 -27.62 -28.82
N MET A 189 -5.98 -28.85 -28.88
CA MET A 189 -6.79 -29.41 -27.80
C MET A 189 -5.96 -29.65 -26.53
N LYS A 190 -4.79 -30.28 -26.67
CA LYS A 190 -3.85 -30.50 -25.54
C LYS A 190 -3.39 -29.19 -24.91
N ALA A 191 -3.16 -28.15 -25.72
CA ALA A 191 -2.81 -26.83 -25.22
C ALA A 191 -3.98 -26.24 -24.40
N ARG A 192 -5.20 -26.27 -24.96
CA ARG A 192 -6.39 -25.71 -24.30
C ARG A 192 -6.73 -26.42 -22.98
N GLU A 193 -6.59 -27.74 -22.90
CA GLU A 193 -6.76 -28.51 -21.66
C GLU A 193 -5.84 -28.04 -20.53
N LYS A 194 -4.66 -27.51 -20.89
CA LYS A 194 -3.68 -26.97 -19.97
C LYS A 194 -3.77 -25.45 -19.79
N GLY A 195 -4.78 -24.79 -20.36
CA GLY A 195 -4.91 -23.33 -20.34
C GLY A 195 -3.90 -22.60 -21.23
N LEU A 196 -3.27 -23.32 -22.17
CA LEU A 196 -2.27 -22.80 -23.08
C LEU A 196 -2.89 -22.48 -24.45
N VAL A 197 -2.25 -21.57 -25.17
CA VAL A 197 -2.62 -21.14 -26.51
C VAL A 197 -1.39 -21.17 -27.41
N TRP A 198 -1.58 -21.56 -28.67
CA TRP A 198 -0.57 -21.38 -29.69
C TRP A 198 -0.76 -20.03 -30.37
N GLN A 199 0.30 -19.21 -30.41
CA GLN A 199 0.30 -17.94 -31.13
C GLN A 199 1.39 -17.94 -32.20
N LYS A 200 1.06 -17.45 -33.40
CA LYS A 200 2.03 -17.25 -34.46
C LYS A 200 2.94 -16.07 -34.11
N SER A 201 4.25 -16.30 -34.10
CA SER A 201 5.27 -15.27 -33.85
C SER A 201 6.32 -15.34 -34.97
N GLY A 202 6.35 -14.31 -35.82
CA GLY A 202 7.15 -14.32 -37.05
C GLY A 202 6.75 -15.45 -37.99
N THR A 203 7.70 -16.33 -38.32
CA THR A 203 7.51 -17.48 -39.22
C THR A 203 7.08 -18.76 -38.52
N GLY A 204 7.12 -18.80 -37.19
CA GLY A 204 6.81 -20.00 -36.40
C GLY A 204 5.63 -19.82 -35.45
N TRP A 205 5.35 -20.89 -34.70
CA TRP A 205 4.31 -20.97 -33.69
C TRP A 205 4.93 -21.18 -32.33
N VAL A 206 4.44 -20.43 -31.34
CA VAL A 206 4.92 -20.49 -29.97
C VAL A 206 3.76 -20.89 -29.07
N LEU A 207 4.03 -21.82 -28.15
CA LEU A 207 3.08 -22.22 -27.11
C LEU A 207 3.27 -21.33 -25.89
N GLY A 208 2.17 -20.82 -25.35
CA GLY A 208 2.20 -19.91 -24.22
C GLY A 208 0.86 -19.84 -23.50
N GLU A 209 0.77 -18.90 -22.56
CA GLU A 209 -0.43 -18.62 -21.78
C GLU A 209 -0.97 -17.24 -22.17
N MET A 210 -2.29 -17.09 -22.26
CA MET A 210 -2.90 -15.75 -22.25
C MET A 210 -2.99 -15.28 -20.81
N ARG A 211 -2.21 -14.25 -20.47
CA ARG A 211 -2.19 -13.65 -19.14
C ARG A 211 -2.90 -12.32 -19.15
N GLU A 212 -3.88 -12.18 -18.27
CA GLU A 212 -4.51 -10.91 -17.98
C GLU A 212 -3.56 -10.04 -17.15
N ARG A 213 -3.31 -8.82 -17.62
CA ARG A 213 -2.48 -7.83 -16.94
C ARG A 213 -3.27 -6.56 -16.73
N ALA A 214 -3.17 -6.00 -15.54
CA ALA A 214 -3.66 -4.66 -15.28
C ALA A 214 -2.71 -3.63 -15.91
N VAL A 215 -3.26 -2.75 -16.75
CA VAL A 215 -2.52 -1.77 -17.55
C VAL A 215 -3.19 -0.41 -17.42
N PHE A 216 -2.42 0.60 -17.02
CA PHE A 216 -2.85 1.98 -17.04
C PHE A 216 -2.80 2.56 -18.44
N ARG A 217 -3.89 3.22 -18.83
CA ARG A 217 -4.04 3.85 -20.15
C ARG A 217 -4.72 5.21 -20.05
N LEU A 218 -4.57 5.98 -21.12
CA LEU A 218 -5.41 7.15 -21.34
C LEU A 218 -6.76 6.73 -21.93
N ARG A 219 -7.86 7.28 -21.41
CA ARG A 219 -9.25 6.96 -21.82
C ARG A 219 -9.45 6.99 -23.34
N HIS A 220 -8.86 7.97 -24.02
CA HIS A 220 -9.02 8.17 -25.46
C HIS A 220 -7.73 7.85 -26.24
N GLY A 221 -6.81 7.10 -25.65
CA GLY A 221 -5.53 6.71 -26.26
C GLY A 221 -4.48 7.81 -26.33
N MET A 222 -4.85 9.10 -26.36
CA MET A 222 -3.93 10.23 -26.35
C MET A 222 -4.47 11.40 -25.51
N LEU A 223 -3.58 12.16 -24.87
CA LEU A 223 -3.96 13.38 -24.15
C LEU A 223 -4.05 14.58 -25.10
N SER A 224 -5.12 15.37 -24.99
CA SER A 224 -5.24 16.61 -25.78
C SER A 224 -4.19 17.66 -25.37
N ALA A 225 -3.90 18.62 -26.24
CA ALA A 225 -3.00 19.74 -25.91
C ALA A 225 -3.48 20.52 -24.68
N ALA A 226 -4.80 20.72 -24.55
CA ALA A 226 -5.40 21.33 -23.37
C ALA A 226 -5.18 20.49 -22.10
N GLY A 227 -5.33 19.16 -22.19
CA GLY A 227 -5.06 18.24 -21.09
C GLY A 227 -3.60 18.28 -20.64
N ARG A 228 -2.65 18.28 -21.60
CA ARG A 228 -1.21 18.43 -21.32
C ARG A 228 -0.91 19.76 -20.63
N ASN A 229 -1.48 20.85 -21.13
CA ASN A 229 -1.29 22.18 -20.54
C ASN A 229 -1.87 22.30 -19.13
N ASN A 230 -3.01 21.65 -18.84
CA ASN A 230 -3.56 21.60 -17.49
C ASN A 230 -2.55 21.00 -16.50
N VAL A 231 -1.91 19.88 -16.86
CA VAL A 231 -0.88 19.24 -16.02
C VAL A 231 0.36 20.12 -15.88
N PHE A 232 0.92 20.60 -17.00
CA PHE A 232 2.16 21.39 -16.97
C PHE A 232 2.01 22.81 -16.40
N SER A 233 0.77 23.27 -16.20
CA SER A 233 0.50 24.53 -15.50
C SER A 233 0.73 24.44 -13.99
N LYS A 234 0.78 23.22 -13.42
CA LYS A 234 0.92 23.03 -11.99
C LYS A 234 2.37 23.29 -11.52
N PRO A 235 2.54 23.98 -10.37
CA PRO A 235 3.86 24.15 -9.75
C PRO A 235 4.58 22.81 -9.57
N GLY A 236 5.89 22.77 -9.84
CA GLY A 236 6.68 21.53 -9.83
C GLY A 236 6.61 20.71 -11.12
N LEU A 237 5.60 20.90 -11.98
CA LEU A 237 5.45 20.19 -13.27
C LEU A 237 5.79 21.06 -14.50
N GLY A 238 6.03 22.36 -14.30
CA GLY A 238 6.30 23.32 -15.36
C GLY A 238 7.78 23.52 -15.72
N THR A 239 8.72 22.82 -15.08
CA THR A 239 10.15 22.92 -15.44
C THR A 239 10.46 22.12 -16.71
N ALA A 240 11.54 22.43 -17.41
CA ALA A 240 11.93 21.69 -18.62
C ALA A 240 12.14 20.18 -18.34
N ALA A 241 12.81 19.86 -17.23
CA ALA A 241 13.03 18.48 -16.81
C ALA A 241 11.72 17.77 -16.46
N ALA A 242 10.82 18.42 -15.70
CA ALA A 242 9.53 17.82 -15.35
C ALA A 242 8.64 17.60 -16.58
N ARG A 243 8.66 18.53 -17.55
CA ARG A 243 7.91 18.39 -18.81
C ARG A 243 8.39 17.19 -19.64
N LEU A 244 9.70 16.93 -19.67
CA LEU A 244 10.25 15.77 -20.36
C LEU A 244 9.77 14.48 -19.67
N LEU A 245 10.01 14.35 -18.37
CA LEU A 245 9.60 13.20 -17.58
C LEU A 245 8.09 12.91 -17.69
N VAL A 246 7.26 13.92 -17.46
CA VAL A 246 5.80 13.76 -17.45
C VAL A 246 5.27 13.56 -18.88
N GLY A 247 5.94 14.12 -19.90
CA GLY A 247 5.68 13.79 -21.29
C GLY A 247 5.95 12.32 -21.61
N ASP A 248 7.07 11.79 -21.13
CA ASP A 248 7.41 10.37 -21.24
C ASP A 248 6.40 9.50 -20.51
N PHE A 249 5.99 9.89 -19.30
CA PHE A 249 4.91 9.22 -18.57
C PHE A 249 3.60 9.19 -19.37
N PHE A 250 3.23 10.28 -20.07
CA PHE A 250 2.07 10.24 -20.95
C PHE A 250 2.25 9.24 -22.08
N ASN A 251 3.39 9.23 -22.76
CA ASN A 251 3.68 8.26 -23.83
C ASN A 251 3.64 6.79 -23.31
N MET A 252 4.02 6.56 -22.05
CA MET A 252 3.86 5.25 -21.39
C MET A 252 2.39 4.90 -21.17
N LEU A 253 1.54 5.85 -20.79
CA LEU A 253 0.10 5.62 -20.68
C LEU A 253 -0.57 5.42 -22.04
N GLU A 254 -0.06 6.05 -23.10
CA GLU A 254 -0.54 5.84 -24.48
C GLU A 254 -0.21 4.41 -24.95
N SER A 255 0.97 3.90 -24.63
CA SER A 255 1.38 2.52 -24.96
C SER A 255 0.88 1.45 -23.98
N GLY A 256 0.47 1.85 -22.77
CA GLY A 256 -0.04 0.98 -21.72
C GLY A 256 1.00 0.68 -20.64
N LEU A 257 0.89 1.35 -19.49
CA LEU A 257 1.81 1.20 -18.35
C LEU A 257 1.39 0.03 -17.46
N ARG A 258 2.24 -0.99 -17.34
CA ARG A 258 1.89 -2.27 -16.70
C ARG A 258 2.11 -2.26 -15.19
N LEU A 259 1.23 -2.91 -14.43
CA LEU A 259 1.45 -3.25 -13.01
C LEU A 259 2.14 -4.62 -12.88
N LYS A 260 3.26 -4.70 -12.17
CA LYS A 260 4.04 -5.93 -11.97
C LYS A 260 4.29 -6.20 -10.48
N ALA A 261 4.14 -7.46 -10.09
CA ALA A 261 4.60 -7.95 -8.79
C ALA A 261 6.12 -8.27 -8.84
N PRO A 262 6.96 -7.77 -7.91
CA PRO A 262 8.40 -8.01 -7.87
C PRO A 262 8.86 -9.46 -8.07
N ASP A 263 8.12 -10.44 -7.53
CA ASP A 263 8.50 -11.86 -7.55
C ASP A 263 7.98 -12.62 -8.77
N SER A 264 7.30 -11.93 -9.70
CA SER A 264 7.02 -12.54 -10.99
C SER A 264 8.36 -12.68 -11.73
N GLN A 265 8.94 -13.88 -11.65
CA GLN A 265 10.04 -14.35 -12.49
C GLN A 265 9.57 -14.40 -13.95
N GLU A 266 9.28 -13.24 -14.50
CA GLU A 266 9.32 -13.02 -15.93
C GLU A 266 10.79 -12.82 -16.23
N ARG A 267 11.41 -13.87 -16.76
CA ARG A 267 12.63 -13.68 -17.55
C ARG A 267 12.29 -12.63 -18.62
N SER A 268 13.18 -11.67 -18.81
CA SER A 268 13.08 -10.61 -19.81
C SER A 268 12.93 -11.19 -21.22
N GLY A 269 11.73 -11.63 -21.59
CA GLY A 269 11.39 -12.07 -22.95
C GLY A 269 10.33 -11.23 -23.63
N GLY A 270 9.69 -10.34 -22.87
CA GLY A 270 8.86 -9.27 -23.40
C GLY A 270 9.61 -7.95 -23.22
N ASP A 271 10.36 -7.58 -24.25
CA ASP A 271 10.93 -6.26 -24.55
C ASP A 271 11.33 -5.41 -23.32
N GLY A 272 12.64 -5.23 -23.09
CA GLY A 272 13.19 -4.28 -22.09
C GLY A 272 12.69 -2.83 -22.25
N THR A 273 11.93 -2.59 -23.31
CA THR A 273 11.38 -1.36 -23.84
C THR A 273 10.16 -0.83 -23.10
N GLN A 274 9.38 -1.67 -22.39
CA GLN A 274 8.12 -1.20 -21.76
C GLN A 274 8.23 -0.87 -20.26
N ALA A 275 7.62 0.25 -19.89
CA ALA A 275 7.57 0.75 -18.53
C ALA A 275 6.70 -0.14 -17.61
N ARG A 276 7.11 -0.30 -16.36
CA ARG A 276 6.47 -1.18 -15.37
C ARG A 276 6.46 -0.54 -13.98
N LEU A 277 5.35 -0.74 -13.27
CA LEU A 277 5.17 -0.36 -11.87
C LEU A 277 5.47 -1.56 -10.98
N VAL A 278 6.44 -1.44 -10.08
CA VAL A 278 6.86 -2.51 -9.16
C VAL A 278 6.19 -2.30 -7.80
N LEU A 279 5.36 -3.24 -7.37
CA LEU A 279 4.59 -3.15 -6.12
C LEU A 279 5.40 -3.57 -4.89
N ARG A 280 5.20 -2.91 -3.76
CA ARG A 280 5.77 -3.30 -2.45
C ARG A 280 5.12 -4.57 -1.92
N SER A 281 5.82 -5.24 -1.01
CA SER A 281 5.22 -6.21 -0.09
C SER A 281 4.39 -5.54 1.00
N LEU A 282 3.54 -6.29 1.71
CA LEU A 282 2.78 -5.72 2.83
C LEU A 282 3.71 -5.16 3.92
N GLY A 283 4.80 -5.87 4.23
CA GLY A 283 5.83 -5.37 5.15
C GLY A 283 6.48 -4.08 4.63
N GLY A 284 6.76 -4.02 3.32
CA GLY A 284 7.30 -2.83 2.67
C GLY A 284 6.34 -1.63 2.72
N VAL A 285 5.04 -1.85 2.53
CA VAL A 285 4.00 -0.81 2.66
C VAL A 285 3.97 -0.25 4.09
N MET A 286 3.91 -1.13 5.09
CA MET A 286 3.87 -0.73 6.50
C MET A 286 5.12 0.05 6.91
N ALA A 287 6.29 -0.43 6.49
CA ALA A 287 7.56 0.23 6.80
C ALA A 287 7.68 1.60 6.09
N ALA A 288 7.26 1.70 4.82
CA ALA A 288 7.28 2.95 4.08
C ALA A 288 6.35 4.00 4.72
N ALA A 289 5.11 3.62 5.02
CA ALA A 289 4.14 4.53 5.65
C ALA A 289 4.57 4.99 7.05
N ALA A 290 5.19 4.11 7.83
CA ALA A 290 5.65 4.45 9.19
C ALA A 290 6.84 5.41 9.20
N ARG A 291 7.72 5.35 8.19
CA ARG A 291 9.01 6.07 8.18
C ARG A 291 9.00 7.36 7.36
N GLU A 292 8.11 7.46 6.37
CA GLU A 292 8.12 8.57 5.42
C GLU A 292 8.02 9.95 6.11
N GLN A 293 7.29 10.08 7.22
CA GLN A 293 7.22 11.34 7.96
C GLN A 293 8.62 11.86 8.37
N GLU A 294 9.44 11.01 9.00
CA GLU A 294 10.78 11.40 9.46
C GLU A 294 11.71 11.72 8.28
N ASP A 295 11.57 10.97 7.19
CA ASP A 295 12.33 11.23 5.97
C ASP A 295 11.95 12.58 5.33
N PHE A 296 10.66 12.94 5.29
CA PHE A 296 10.21 14.27 4.82
C PHE A 296 10.74 15.40 5.69
N GLU A 297 10.67 15.23 7.02
CA GLU A 297 11.22 16.21 7.96
C GLU A 297 12.73 16.37 7.78
N ARG A 298 13.47 15.29 7.51
CA ARG A 298 14.90 15.34 7.17
C ARG A 298 15.14 16.05 5.85
N ILE A 299 14.42 15.68 4.78
CA ILE A 299 14.53 16.31 3.46
C ILE A 299 14.26 17.81 3.54
N LEU A 300 13.23 18.25 4.28
CA LEU A 300 12.91 19.66 4.43
C LEU A 300 14.03 20.43 5.15
N ARG A 301 14.70 19.82 6.14
CA ARG A 301 15.83 20.43 6.84
C ARG A 301 17.09 20.50 5.99
N GLU A 302 17.40 19.44 5.25
CA GLU A 302 18.68 19.29 4.54
C GLU A 302 18.63 19.80 3.09
N HIS A 303 17.48 19.66 2.44
CA HIS A 303 17.28 19.89 1.00
C HIS A 303 16.01 20.70 0.68
N GLY A 304 15.47 21.44 1.66
CA GLY A 304 14.16 22.11 1.56
C GLY A 304 13.99 23.02 0.35
N GLY A 305 15.03 23.75 -0.07
CA GLY A 305 14.99 24.61 -1.26
C GLY A 305 14.67 23.82 -2.53
N GLU A 306 15.50 22.84 -2.86
CA GLU A 306 15.31 21.98 -4.03
C GLU A 306 14.00 21.18 -3.94
N PHE A 307 13.72 20.61 -2.77
CA PHE A 307 12.51 19.81 -2.55
C PHE A 307 11.24 20.63 -2.79
N LEU A 308 11.13 21.83 -2.22
CA LEU A 308 9.97 22.70 -2.39
C LEU A 308 9.84 23.23 -3.82
N GLU A 309 10.94 23.51 -4.50
CA GLU A 309 10.92 23.99 -5.89
C GLU A 309 10.44 22.91 -6.86
N ARG A 310 10.96 21.67 -6.72
CA ARG A 310 10.72 20.59 -7.68
C ARG A 310 9.49 19.75 -7.37
N THR A 311 9.03 19.71 -6.12
CA THR A 311 7.91 18.87 -5.69
C THR A 311 6.58 19.62 -5.80
N PRO A 312 5.57 19.06 -6.49
CA PRO A 312 4.23 19.63 -6.52
C PRO A 312 3.61 19.77 -5.13
N GLU A 313 2.81 20.80 -4.90
CA GLU A 313 2.31 21.17 -3.56
C GLU A 313 1.58 20.01 -2.85
N CYS A 314 0.71 19.27 -3.55
CA CYS A 314 -0.02 18.15 -2.99
C CYS A 314 0.86 16.94 -2.59
N GLN A 315 2.12 16.93 -3.04
CA GLN A 315 3.11 15.87 -2.79
C GLN A 315 4.15 16.24 -1.72
N ARG A 316 4.05 17.43 -1.11
CA ARG A 316 4.99 17.93 -0.08
C ARG A 316 4.71 17.45 1.34
N GLU A 317 3.63 16.71 1.54
CA GLU A 317 3.30 16.09 2.82
C GLU A 317 3.55 14.57 2.75
N PRO A 318 3.96 13.92 3.86
CA PRO A 318 4.10 12.47 3.92
C PRO A 318 2.75 11.77 3.70
N VAL A 319 2.76 10.50 3.27
CA VAL A 319 1.53 9.71 3.06
C VAL A 319 0.79 9.51 4.39
N LEU A 320 1.54 9.40 5.49
CA LEU A 320 1.01 9.22 6.83
C LEU A 320 1.84 10.02 7.84
N ARG A 321 1.17 10.92 8.55
CA ARG A 321 1.74 11.68 9.68
C ARG A 321 1.19 11.15 11.01
N LEU A 322 2.04 10.59 11.84
CA LEU A 322 1.65 10.04 13.14
C LEU A 322 2.08 10.92 14.30
N VAL A 323 3.12 11.73 14.11
CA VAL A 323 3.62 12.67 15.12
C VAL A 323 3.20 14.09 14.74
N TRP A 324 2.51 14.78 15.66
CA TRP A 324 1.86 16.07 15.40
C TRP A 324 2.38 17.19 16.31
N GLN A 325 3.65 17.10 16.76
CA GLN A 325 4.22 18.03 17.73
C GLN A 325 4.26 19.48 17.22
N ASP A 326 4.40 19.66 15.91
CA ASP A 326 4.49 20.97 15.25
C ASP A 326 3.13 21.58 14.90
N VAL A 327 2.01 20.91 15.21
CA VAL A 327 0.66 21.40 14.91
C VAL A 327 -0.13 21.61 16.20
N PRO A 328 -0.65 22.83 16.46
CA PRO A 328 -1.47 23.08 17.63
C PRO A 328 -2.66 22.13 17.72
N ARG A 329 -2.92 21.55 18.90
CA ARG A 329 -4.04 20.60 19.08
C ARG A 329 -5.41 21.17 18.70
N ALA A 330 -5.59 22.49 18.78
CA ALA A 330 -6.82 23.16 18.38
C ALA A 330 -7.09 23.06 16.86
N GLU A 331 -6.04 22.89 16.05
CA GLU A 331 -6.10 22.74 14.59
C GLU A 331 -6.29 21.29 14.14
N LEU A 332 -6.21 20.32 15.07
CA LEU A 332 -6.39 18.91 14.77
C LEU A 332 -7.84 18.47 15.00
N LEU A 333 -8.28 17.51 14.20
CA LEU A 333 -9.48 16.74 14.51
C LEU A 333 -9.24 15.87 15.75
N LYS A 334 -10.33 15.36 16.32
CA LYS A 334 -10.24 14.35 17.38
C LYS A 334 -9.54 13.11 16.83
N ALA A 335 -8.48 12.64 17.48
CA ALA A 335 -7.80 11.41 17.05
C ALA A 335 -8.73 10.20 17.12
N SER A 336 -8.66 9.33 16.11
CA SER A 336 -9.36 8.03 16.13
C SER A 336 -8.68 7.06 17.08
N VAL A 337 -7.34 7.06 17.07
CA VAL A 337 -6.50 6.26 17.98
C VAL A 337 -5.23 7.05 18.32
N ARG A 338 -4.73 6.86 19.55
CA ARG A 338 -3.49 7.48 20.04
C ARG A 338 -2.81 6.60 21.07
N LEU A 339 -1.48 6.62 21.10
CA LEU A 339 -0.67 5.95 22.10
C LEU A 339 0.69 6.63 22.28
N THR A 340 1.40 6.28 23.34
CA THR A 340 2.78 6.73 23.57
C THR A 340 3.74 5.56 23.35
N HIS A 341 4.79 5.78 22.57
CA HIS A 341 5.85 4.81 22.34
C HIS A 341 7.21 5.52 22.31
N ALA A 342 8.21 4.97 23.00
CA ALA A 342 9.54 5.56 23.12
C ALA A 342 9.54 7.05 23.55
N GLY A 343 8.61 7.45 24.42
CA GLY A 343 8.47 8.83 24.89
C GLY A 343 7.82 9.81 23.90
N ARG A 344 7.40 9.35 22.71
CA ARG A 344 6.70 10.15 21.70
C ARG A 344 5.23 9.73 21.62
N GLU A 345 4.35 10.70 21.42
CA GLU A 345 2.94 10.45 21.17
C GLU A 345 2.69 10.23 19.67
N TYR A 346 2.03 9.13 19.35
CA TYR A 346 1.58 8.77 18.01
C TYR A 346 0.06 8.88 17.96
N MET A 347 -0.47 9.52 16.92
CA MET A 347 -1.90 9.78 16.76
C MET A 347 -2.33 9.63 15.31
N VAL A 348 -3.45 8.94 15.10
CA VAL A 348 -4.17 8.97 13.82
C VAL A 348 -5.21 10.08 13.91
N THR A 349 -4.92 11.19 13.27
CA THR A 349 -5.80 12.36 13.15
C THR A 349 -5.49 13.10 11.86
N ASP A 350 -6.23 14.16 11.58
CA ASP A 350 -6.02 15.04 10.44
C ASP A 350 -6.14 16.50 10.90
N ARG A 351 -5.64 17.43 10.10
CA ARG A 351 -5.90 18.86 10.28
C ARG A 351 -7.36 19.17 10.02
N LYS A 352 -7.88 20.16 10.74
CA LYS A 352 -9.17 20.78 10.40
C LYS A 352 -9.00 21.50 9.08
N MET A 353 -9.77 21.07 8.08
CA MET A 353 -9.75 21.68 6.76
C MET A 353 -10.09 23.17 6.87
N THR A 354 -9.24 24.03 6.33
CA THR A 354 -9.55 25.45 6.12
C THR A 354 -9.85 25.67 4.63
N ASP A 355 -10.66 26.67 4.29
CA ASP A 355 -11.11 26.95 2.90
C ASP A 355 -9.98 27.17 1.88
N ARG A 356 -8.71 27.24 2.31
CA ARG A 356 -7.54 27.53 1.48
C ARG A 356 -6.74 26.30 1.01
N GLN A 357 -7.00 25.09 1.51
CA GLN A 357 -6.15 23.93 1.20
C GLN A 357 -6.81 23.02 0.16
N MET A 358 -6.50 23.24 -1.11
CA MET A 358 -7.05 22.44 -2.23
C MET A 358 -6.47 21.02 -2.32
N CYS A 359 -5.30 20.77 -1.71
CA CYS A 359 -4.55 19.52 -1.81
C CYS A 359 -4.75 18.54 -0.64
N GLU A 360 -5.16 19.03 0.54
CA GLU A 360 -5.36 18.16 1.70
C GLU A 360 -6.78 17.62 1.68
N ALA A 361 -6.97 16.33 1.37
CA ALA A 361 -8.16 15.65 1.83
C ALA A 361 -8.13 15.73 3.37
N GLY A 362 -9.11 16.39 4.00
CA GLY A 362 -9.22 16.53 5.46
C GLY A 362 -9.37 15.21 6.24
N SER A 363 -9.09 14.08 5.58
CA SER A 363 -9.13 12.70 6.06
C SER A 363 -7.92 11.86 5.61
N ARG A 364 -6.88 12.45 4.97
CA ARG A 364 -5.76 11.69 4.35
C ARG A 364 -5.18 10.64 5.29
N ASN A 365 -4.85 11.00 6.53
CA ASN A 365 -4.19 10.09 7.45
C ASN A 365 -5.13 9.00 7.96
N ARG A 366 -6.41 9.35 8.21
CA ARG A 366 -7.43 8.37 8.56
C ARG A 366 -7.69 7.39 7.41
N ASP A 367 -7.71 7.88 6.18
CA ASP A 367 -7.90 7.05 4.99
C ASP A 367 -6.70 6.13 4.77
N VAL A 368 -5.47 6.64 4.84
CA VAL A 368 -4.27 5.80 4.75
C VAL A 368 -4.22 4.78 5.88
N PHE A 369 -4.55 5.16 7.12
CA PHE A 369 -4.63 4.22 8.23
C PHE A 369 -5.69 3.14 8.00
N ARG A 370 -6.87 3.50 7.50
CA ARG A 370 -7.93 2.55 7.12
C ARG A 370 -7.47 1.60 6.01
N LEU A 371 -6.73 2.11 5.02
CA LEU A 371 -6.16 1.30 3.95
C LEU A 371 -5.14 0.29 4.50
N LEU A 372 -4.22 0.72 5.36
CA LEU A 372 -3.25 -0.17 6.01
C LEU A 372 -3.93 -1.28 6.83
N MET A 373 -5.00 -0.93 7.55
CA MET A 373 -5.84 -1.90 8.25
C MET A 373 -6.49 -2.91 7.29
N GLY A 374 -7.07 -2.45 6.19
CA GLY A 374 -7.67 -3.31 5.17
C GLY A 374 -6.67 -4.28 4.54
N LEU A 375 -5.48 -3.80 4.19
CA LEU A 375 -4.41 -4.62 3.63
C LEU A 375 -3.92 -5.69 4.63
N TYR A 376 -3.78 -5.31 5.89
CA TYR A 376 -3.43 -6.26 6.96
C TYR A 376 -4.51 -7.32 7.18
N HIS A 377 -5.79 -6.94 7.14
CA HIS A 377 -6.90 -7.87 7.25
C HIS A 377 -6.99 -8.84 6.09
N LEU A 378 -6.68 -8.42 4.86
CA LEU A 378 -6.64 -9.31 3.71
C LEU A 378 -5.64 -10.46 3.91
N VAL A 379 -4.43 -10.14 4.40
CA VAL A 379 -3.38 -11.15 4.61
C VAL A 379 -3.67 -12.06 5.80
N SER A 380 -4.25 -11.52 6.89
CA SER A 380 -4.59 -12.30 8.08
C SER A 380 -5.81 -13.20 7.90
N ALA A 381 -6.87 -12.75 7.22
CA ALA A 381 -8.08 -13.55 6.98
C ALA A 381 -7.81 -14.77 6.08
N ASP A 382 -6.96 -14.64 5.07
CA ASP A 382 -6.58 -15.78 4.22
C ASP A 382 -5.73 -16.83 4.95
N MET A 383 -5.28 -16.58 6.19
CA MET A 383 -4.64 -17.62 7.01
C MET A 383 -5.65 -18.48 7.76
N GLU A 384 -6.86 -17.98 8.05
CA GLU A 384 -7.90 -18.77 8.72
C GLU A 384 -8.36 -19.94 7.85
N LYS A 385 -8.42 -19.73 6.53
CA LYS A 385 -8.78 -20.78 5.54
C LYS A 385 -7.79 -21.97 5.54
N LEU A 386 -6.55 -21.76 5.96
CA LEU A 386 -5.51 -22.79 6.01
C LEU A 386 -5.55 -23.60 7.32
N LYS A 387 -6.26 -23.14 8.36
CA LYS A 387 -6.33 -23.82 9.66
C LYS A 387 -7.46 -24.85 9.78
N PHE A 388 -8.16 -25.18 8.69
CA PHE A 388 -9.15 -26.27 8.66
C PHE A 388 -8.74 -27.44 7.75
N PRO A 389 -7.82 -28.33 8.18
CA PRO A 389 -8.10 -29.75 7.98
C PRO A 389 -9.28 -30.11 8.87
N GLN A 390 -10.33 -30.67 8.27
CA GLN A 390 -11.44 -31.29 8.96
C GLN A 390 -10.91 -32.14 10.13
N THR A 391 -11.54 -31.98 11.28
CA THR A 391 -11.36 -32.87 12.42
C THR A 391 -11.48 -34.31 11.91
N LEU A 392 -10.36 -35.01 11.79
CA LEU A 392 -10.33 -36.47 11.69
C LEU A 392 -10.88 -36.98 13.02
N LEU A 393 -12.19 -37.16 13.07
CA LEU A 393 -12.84 -38.07 14.00
C LEU A 393 -12.36 -39.46 13.64
N ILE A 394 -11.27 -39.89 14.28
CA ILE A 394 -10.96 -41.31 14.39
C ILE A 394 -11.76 -41.80 15.60
N GLN A 395 -12.73 -42.67 15.33
CA GLN A 395 -13.55 -43.37 16.31
C GLN A 395 -12.74 -44.33 17.17
#